data_AF-A0A9P1BQM2-F1
#
_entry.id   AF-A0A9P1BQM2-F1
#
_cell.length_a   1.000
_cell.length_b   1.000
_cell.length_c   1.000
_cell.angle_alpha   90.00
_cell.angle_beta   90.00
_cell.angle_gamma   90.00
#
_symmetry.space_group_name_H-M   'P 1'
#
loop_
_entity.id
_entity.type
_entity.pdbx_description
1 polymer ?
#
loop_
_entity_poly.entity_id
_entity_poly.type
_entity_poly.pdbx_seq_one_letter_code
_entity_poly.pdbx_strand_id
1 'polypeptide(L)'
;MWCAKIAMVILAAAEPPICGEETCVSSKPLVLDHDGNYDDILVLLALLQRSDLDLKAVMVTPADCELDAAVEVTAKVLRMLNRSAVPVLPGRFPARYNEFPKVWRELATEMLQVADIYLQELPPLDVKEAAHEWLERYLEAAEGPTDFVLTGPVTNLNWALQRRPHLASKVGRVFWMAGAVDVDGNIRDSDDDKPQDSDGSAEWNAFWDPEGTAELLRLGLDLWLVPLDATNAVPVRKDFIQRLDPTKLVSRTAQQIWAQSKFQKSNAVYYMWDTLTVGLYLQPTLCSWETMPLQGHASGKEQGRISRAKNSSSGTKVVNVAKVTDVPAFVEFLLITFDQPPDSGATSQKAWSSGFLRQTSPCSTAATTPELGPSTSPEARDHAHHSSLWQLPVKELKAKLTALGSDLKGVTEKTELIMLLESVLANCHSSSCLPGPSKRAMVKRAANVDGQDVEPPLKRGTSPSTAPASPDFGPSTSPEARDHAHHSDLWQLPVKELKARLTALGTDLRGVTEKTELIMLLEEYLVL
;
A
#
# COMPACT_ATOMS: atom_id res chain seq x y z
N MET A 1 -83.46 38.01 2.55
CA MET A 1 -83.27 36.80 3.38
C MET A 1 -81.83 36.35 3.14
N TRP A 2 -80.91 36.73 4.03
CA TRP A 2 -80.34 35.86 5.09
C TRP A 2 -79.61 34.65 4.48
N CYS A 3 -78.34 34.31 4.75
CA CYS A 3 -77.37 34.81 5.72
C CYS A 3 -75.97 34.30 5.33
N ALA A 4 -74.95 35.00 5.83
CA ALA A 4 -73.52 34.75 5.68
C ALA A 4 -73.04 33.45 6.35
N LYS A 5 -71.88 32.94 5.90
CA LYS A 5 -70.82 32.44 6.80
C LYS A 5 -69.44 32.83 6.28
N ILE A 6 -68.77 33.62 7.10
CA ILE A 6 -67.40 34.10 7.03
C ILE A 6 -66.47 32.95 7.42
N ALA A 7 -65.36 32.78 6.69
CA ALA A 7 -64.14 32.18 7.22
C ALA A 7 -62.97 33.08 6.83
N MET A 8 -62.33 33.66 7.84
CA MET A 8 -61.08 34.42 7.73
C MET A 8 -59.99 33.54 7.12
N VAL A 9 -59.37 34.00 6.03
CA VAL A 9 -58.04 33.53 5.65
C VAL A 9 -57.04 34.53 6.21
N ILE A 10 -56.28 34.09 7.20
CA ILE A 10 -55.08 34.77 7.67
C ILE A 10 -54.05 34.64 6.55
N LEU A 11 -53.73 35.75 5.86
CA LEU A 11 -52.50 35.84 5.08
C LEU A 11 -51.33 35.93 6.05
N ALA A 12 -50.76 34.78 6.40
CA ALA A 12 -49.40 34.73 6.88
C ALA A 12 -48.49 34.97 5.66
N ALA A 13 -47.81 36.12 5.62
CA ALA A 13 -46.72 36.33 4.69
C ALA A 13 -45.65 35.27 4.99
N ALA A 14 -45.49 34.30 4.09
CA ALA A 14 -44.36 33.39 4.14
C ALA A 14 -43.12 34.22 3.77
N GLU A 15 -42.26 34.46 4.75
CA GLU A 15 -40.90 34.91 4.50
C GLU A 15 -40.21 33.89 3.57
N PRO A 16 -39.40 34.36 2.60
CA PRO A 16 -38.68 33.45 1.71
C PRO A 16 -37.80 32.52 2.57
N PRO A 17 -37.64 31.25 2.19
CA PRO A 17 -36.76 30.36 2.91
C PRO A 17 -35.36 30.98 2.92
N ILE A 18 -34.86 31.24 4.13
CA ILE A 18 -33.46 31.58 4.35
C ILE A 18 -32.68 30.35 3.88
N CYS A 19 -32.18 30.38 2.65
CA CYS A 19 -31.14 29.47 2.21
C CYS A 19 -29.98 29.63 3.19
N GLY A 20 -29.78 28.63 4.04
CA GLY A 20 -28.51 28.51 4.75
C GLY A 20 -27.41 28.47 3.71
N GLU A 21 -26.34 29.23 3.95
CA GLU A 21 -25.10 29.11 3.21
C GLU A 21 -24.56 27.68 3.43
N GLU A 22 -25.01 26.73 2.60
CA GLU A 22 -24.23 25.53 2.35
C GLU A 22 -22.95 26.02 1.67
N THR A 23 -21.83 26.00 2.40
CA THR A 23 -20.52 26.19 1.80
C THR A 23 -20.34 25.10 0.76
N CYS A 24 -20.53 25.40 -0.52
CA CYS A 24 -20.16 24.53 -1.62
C CYS A 24 -18.66 24.27 -1.50
N VAL A 25 -18.28 23.11 -0.95
CA VAL A 25 -16.88 22.66 -1.01
C VAL A 25 -16.62 22.44 -2.49
N SER A 26 -15.80 23.30 -3.09
CA SER A 26 -15.35 23.13 -4.48
C SER A 26 -14.68 21.77 -4.59
N SER A 27 -15.35 20.82 -5.22
CA SER A 27 -14.80 19.49 -5.50
C SER A 27 -13.65 19.61 -6.50
N LYS A 28 -12.55 18.90 -6.26
CA LYS A 28 -11.36 18.99 -7.11
C LYS A 28 -11.55 18.16 -8.38
N PRO A 29 -11.41 18.74 -9.59
CA PRO A 29 -11.50 17.97 -10.82
C PRO A 29 -10.36 16.95 -10.90
N LEU A 30 -10.72 15.71 -11.20
CA LEU A 30 -9.80 14.58 -11.29
C LEU A 30 -10.10 13.74 -12.54
N VAL A 31 -9.05 13.28 -13.22
CA VAL A 31 -9.12 12.19 -14.20
C VAL A 31 -8.32 11.00 -13.67
N LEU A 32 -8.92 9.82 -13.71
CA LEU A 32 -8.23 8.55 -13.48
C LEU A 32 -7.81 7.96 -14.84
N ASP A 33 -6.56 7.56 -14.99
CA ASP A 33 -6.08 6.72 -16.10
C ASP A 33 -5.51 5.44 -15.52
N HIS A 34 -6.13 4.31 -15.83
CA HIS A 34 -5.80 3.02 -15.26
C HIS A 34 -5.68 1.99 -16.39
N ASP A 35 -5.04 0.84 -16.16
CA ASP A 35 -4.89 -0.18 -17.21
C ASP A 35 -5.52 -1.52 -16.87
N GLY A 36 -6.37 -1.56 -15.85
CA GLY A 36 -7.55 -2.43 -15.82
C GLY A 36 -7.33 -3.78 -15.17
N ASN A 37 -6.31 -3.93 -14.34
CA ASN A 37 -6.12 -5.08 -13.48
C ASN A 37 -6.83 -4.88 -12.12
N TYR A 38 -6.64 -5.81 -11.19
CA TYR A 38 -7.36 -5.86 -9.91
C TYR A 38 -7.16 -4.61 -9.05
N ASP A 39 -5.93 -4.10 -8.94
CA ASP A 39 -5.58 -2.92 -8.15
C ASP A 39 -6.04 -1.60 -8.75
N ASP A 40 -6.12 -1.48 -10.07
CA ASP A 40 -6.76 -0.34 -10.74
C ASP A 40 -8.24 -0.18 -10.35
N ILE A 41 -8.98 -1.29 -10.33
CA ILE A 41 -10.40 -1.26 -9.96
C ILE A 41 -10.56 -0.92 -8.47
N LEU A 42 -9.63 -1.36 -7.62
CA LEU A 42 -9.58 -0.97 -6.21
C LEU A 42 -9.30 0.54 -6.05
N VAL A 43 -8.48 1.14 -6.91
CA VAL A 43 -8.27 2.59 -6.96
C VAL A 43 -9.55 3.32 -7.33
N LEU A 44 -10.28 2.86 -8.35
CA LEU A 44 -11.57 3.44 -8.70
C LEU A 44 -12.55 3.37 -7.54
N LEU A 45 -12.66 2.23 -6.86
CA LEU A 45 -13.47 2.08 -5.66
C LEU A 45 -13.09 3.09 -4.57
N ALA A 46 -11.80 3.30 -4.32
CA ALA A 46 -11.33 4.26 -3.31
C ALA A 46 -11.68 5.72 -3.68
N LEU A 47 -11.51 6.10 -4.95
CA LEU A 47 -11.82 7.44 -5.43
C LEU A 47 -13.32 7.75 -5.36
N LEU A 48 -14.18 6.79 -5.67
CA LEU A 48 -15.64 6.98 -5.67
C LEU A 48 -16.23 7.16 -4.26
N GLN A 49 -15.44 6.88 -3.21
CA GLN A 49 -15.79 7.11 -1.81
C GLN A 49 -15.51 8.55 -1.34
N ARG A 50 -14.98 9.40 -2.22
CA ARG A 50 -14.54 10.77 -1.91
C ARG A 50 -15.49 11.80 -2.49
N SER A 51 -16.22 12.50 -1.63
CA SER A 51 -17.12 13.60 -2.01
C SER A 51 -16.39 14.92 -2.30
N ASP A 52 -15.11 15.02 -1.93
CA ASP A 52 -14.25 16.18 -2.20
C ASP A 52 -13.59 16.14 -3.59
N LEU A 53 -13.87 15.09 -4.37
CA LEU A 53 -13.38 14.90 -5.74
C LEU A 53 -14.52 14.94 -6.74
N ASP A 54 -14.21 15.50 -7.91
CA ASP A 54 -15.09 15.56 -9.07
C ASP A 54 -14.43 14.75 -10.18
N LEU A 55 -14.75 13.44 -10.21
CA LEU A 55 -14.18 12.52 -11.19
C LEU A 55 -14.79 12.80 -12.57
N LYS A 56 -13.98 13.40 -13.45
CA LYS A 56 -14.40 13.90 -14.77
C LYS A 56 -14.46 12.82 -15.83
N ALA A 57 -13.55 11.86 -15.74
CA ALA A 57 -13.49 10.70 -16.62
C ALA A 57 -12.66 9.60 -15.99
N VAL A 58 -12.88 8.38 -16.47
CA VAL A 58 -11.98 7.26 -16.29
C VAL A 58 -11.46 6.84 -17.67
N MET A 59 -10.16 6.96 -17.88
CA MET A 59 -9.48 6.49 -19.08
C MET A 59 -8.94 5.09 -18.81
N VAL A 60 -9.02 4.21 -19.81
CA VAL A 60 -8.52 2.83 -19.72
C VAL A 60 -7.42 2.65 -20.76
N THR A 61 -6.18 2.55 -20.30
CA THR A 61 -5.02 2.28 -21.16
C THR A 61 -4.97 0.78 -21.47
N PRO A 62 -4.83 0.36 -22.75
CA PRO A 62 -4.77 -1.06 -23.13
C PRO A 62 -3.40 -1.67 -22.83
N ALA A 63 -3.00 -1.70 -21.56
CA ALA A 63 -1.72 -2.19 -21.10
C ALA A 63 -1.87 -3.51 -20.33
N ASP A 64 -2.04 -3.50 -19.00
CA ASP A 64 -2.27 -4.72 -18.20
C ASP A 64 -3.71 -5.24 -18.24
N CYS A 65 -4.38 -5.12 -19.41
CA CYS A 65 -5.71 -5.66 -19.63
C CYS A 65 -6.01 -6.06 -21.07
N GLU A 66 -7.08 -6.84 -21.22
CA GLU A 66 -7.93 -6.81 -22.41
C GLU A 66 -8.89 -5.61 -22.34
N LEU A 67 -8.68 -4.64 -23.24
CA LEU A 67 -9.29 -3.30 -23.18
C LEU A 67 -10.82 -3.32 -23.05
N ASP A 68 -11.51 -4.12 -23.87
CA ASP A 68 -12.97 -4.16 -23.86
C ASP A 68 -13.51 -4.67 -22.53
N ALA A 69 -12.85 -5.66 -21.93
CA ALA A 69 -13.21 -6.20 -20.62
C ALA A 69 -12.96 -5.16 -19.51
N ALA A 70 -11.81 -4.50 -19.52
CA ALA A 70 -11.49 -3.45 -18.54
C ALA A 70 -12.47 -2.27 -18.62
N VAL A 71 -12.80 -1.80 -19.83
CA VAL A 71 -13.82 -0.76 -20.05
C VAL A 71 -15.18 -1.19 -19.50
N GLU A 72 -15.59 -2.44 -19.74
CA GLU A 72 -16.85 -2.98 -19.22
C GLU A 72 -16.85 -3.05 -17.68
N VAL A 73 -15.78 -3.59 -17.07
CA VAL A 73 -15.62 -3.67 -15.61
C VAL A 73 -15.70 -2.27 -14.98
N THR A 74 -14.96 -1.30 -15.53
CA THR A 74 -14.96 0.09 -15.05
C THR A 74 -16.35 0.72 -15.14
N ALA A 75 -17.06 0.54 -16.26
CA ALA A 75 -18.42 1.03 -16.42
C ALA A 75 -19.40 0.37 -15.43
N LYS A 76 -19.24 -0.94 -15.14
CA LYS A 76 -20.05 -1.66 -14.16
C LYS A 76 -19.79 -1.15 -12.75
N VAL A 77 -18.55 -0.88 -12.37
CA VAL A 77 -18.21 -0.31 -11.06
C VAL A 77 -18.79 1.10 -10.90
N LEU A 78 -18.70 1.94 -11.93
CA LEU A 78 -19.36 3.25 -11.93
C LEU A 78 -20.88 3.12 -11.79
N ARG A 79 -21.51 2.17 -12.47
CA ARG A 79 -22.95 1.89 -12.30
C ARG A 79 -23.30 1.42 -10.89
N MET A 80 -22.53 0.49 -10.36
CA MET A 80 -22.71 -0.08 -9.02
C MET A 80 -22.78 1.02 -7.94
N LEU A 81 -22.01 2.09 -8.11
CA LEU A 81 -21.93 3.22 -7.18
C LEU A 81 -22.72 4.45 -7.64
N ASN A 82 -23.66 4.31 -8.58
CA ASN A 82 -24.51 5.38 -9.11
C ASN A 82 -23.71 6.57 -9.68
N ARG A 83 -22.66 6.27 -10.44
CA ARG A 83 -21.74 7.24 -11.08
C ARG A 83 -21.63 7.02 -12.59
N SER A 84 -22.62 6.41 -13.23
CA SER A 84 -22.65 6.17 -14.68
C SER A 84 -22.59 7.42 -15.57
N ALA A 85 -22.71 8.63 -15.00
CA ALA A 85 -22.51 9.88 -15.73
C ALA A 85 -21.03 10.17 -16.04
N VAL A 86 -20.11 9.56 -15.29
CA VAL A 86 -18.67 9.68 -15.55
C VAL A 86 -18.34 8.85 -16.81
N PRO A 87 -17.76 9.46 -17.86
CA PRO A 87 -17.40 8.73 -19.07
C PRO A 87 -16.25 7.76 -18.81
N VAL A 88 -16.35 6.56 -19.38
CA VAL A 88 -15.26 5.58 -19.48
C VAL A 88 -14.73 5.62 -20.91
N LEU A 89 -13.43 5.87 -21.07
CA LEU A 89 -12.82 6.18 -22.36
C LEU A 89 -11.68 5.21 -22.67
N PRO A 90 -11.75 4.44 -23.76
CA PRO A 90 -10.68 3.55 -24.16
C PRO A 90 -9.48 4.32 -24.75
N GLY A 91 -8.28 3.97 -24.32
CA GLY A 91 -7.05 4.34 -25.00
C GLY A 91 -6.96 3.65 -26.35
N ARG A 92 -6.59 4.39 -27.39
CA ARG A 92 -6.45 3.86 -28.76
C ARG A 92 -5.16 4.39 -29.37
N PHE A 93 -4.21 3.49 -29.60
CA PHE A 93 -2.88 3.83 -30.07
C PHE A 93 -2.39 2.84 -31.14
N PRO A 94 -1.40 3.20 -31.97
CA PRO A 94 -0.71 2.27 -32.86
C PRO A 94 0.01 1.16 -32.07
N ALA A 95 0.08 -0.04 -32.61
CA ALA A 95 0.82 -1.16 -32.01
C ALA A 95 2.35 -0.91 -32.09
N ARG A 96 2.95 -0.42 -31.00
CA ARG A 96 4.40 -0.16 -30.89
C ARG A 96 4.96 -0.25 -29.47
N TYR A 97 4.15 -0.69 -28.51
CA TYR A 97 4.45 -0.63 -27.08
C TYR A 97 4.94 -1.98 -26.55
N ASN A 98 5.62 -1.98 -25.41
CA ASN A 98 6.06 -3.22 -24.77
C ASN A 98 4.86 -3.85 -24.05
N GLU A 99 4.34 -4.96 -24.57
CA GLU A 99 3.12 -5.57 -24.03
C GLU A 99 3.37 -6.24 -22.67
N PHE A 100 2.44 -6.03 -21.74
CA PHE A 100 2.33 -6.85 -20.53
C PHE A 100 2.09 -8.32 -20.89
N PRO A 101 2.49 -9.26 -20.02
CA PRO A 101 2.23 -10.68 -20.24
C PRO A 101 0.76 -10.97 -20.50
N LYS A 102 0.50 -11.82 -21.50
CA LYS A 102 -0.87 -12.16 -21.91
C LYS A 102 -1.73 -12.68 -20.75
N VAL A 103 -1.15 -13.50 -19.87
CA VAL A 103 -1.86 -14.09 -18.73
C VAL A 103 -2.32 -13.02 -17.73
N TRP A 104 -1.59 -11.92 -17.59
CA TRP A 104 -1.96 -10.82 -16.68
C TRP A 104 -3.08 -9.99 -17.30
N ARG A 105 -2.95 -9.66 -18.58
CA ARG A 105 -3.99 -8.95 -19.36
C ARG A 105 -5.36 -9.64 -19.35
N GLU A 106 -5.36 -10.98 -19.39
CA GLU A 106 -6.58 -11.78 -19.35
C GLU A 106 -7.33 -11.69 -18.00
N LEU A 107 -6.68 -11.26 -16.92
CA LEU A 107 -7.28 -11.15 -15.58
C LEU A 107 -8.41 -10.11 -15.54
N ALA A 108 -8.38 -9.08 -16.38
CA ALA A 108 -9.49 -8.14 -16.51
C ALA A 108 -10.82 -8.84 -16.88
N THR A 109 -10.76 -9.94 -17.63
CA THR A 109 -11.95 -10.76 -17.96
C THR A 109 -12.43 -11.56 -16.74
N GLU A 110 -11.53 -11.95 -15.84
CA GLU A 110 -11.89 -12.63 -14.59
C GLU A 110 -12.64 -11.69 -13.64
N MET A 111 -12.31 -10.39 -13.64
CA MET A 111 -13.02 -9.38 -12.83
C MET A 111 -14.50 -9.25 -13.18
N LEU A 112 -14.92 -9.59 -14.41
CA LEU A 112 -16.35 -9.66 -14.77
C LEU A 112 -17.10 -10.73 -13.97
N GLN A 113 -16.41 -11.66 -13.31
CA GLN A 113 -16.97 -12.70 -12.46
C GLN A 113 -16.98 -12.33 -10.97
N VAL A 114 -16.45 -11.16 -10.58
CA VAL A 114 -16.66 -10.60 -9.23
C VAL A 114 -18.15 -10.39 -9.04
N ALA A 115 -18.75 -11.00 -8.03
CA ALA A 115 -20.21 -11.08 -7.90
C ALA A 115 -20.88 -9.70 -7.92
N ASP A 116 -20.35 -8.72 -7.19
CA ASP A 116 -20.92 -7.37 -7.14
C ASP A 116 -20.85 -6.63 -8.49
N ILE A 117 -19.79 -6.89 -9.28
CA ILE A 117 -19.59 -6.33 -10.62
C ILE A 117 -20.47 -7.07 -11.63
N TYR A 118 -20.47 -8.40 -11.60
CA TYR A 118 -21.26 -9.27 -12.48
C TYR A 118 -22.74 -8.92 -12.49
N LEU A 119 -23.29 -8.60 -11.32
CA LEU A 119 -24.71 -8.26 -11.14
C LEU A 119 -25.12 -6.92 -11.81
N GLN A 120 -24.17 -6.13 -12.29
CA GLN A 120 -24.46 -4.86 -12.96
C GLN A 120 -24.76 -5.08 -14.44
N GLU A 121 -26.02 -4.89 -14.82
CA GLU A 121 -26.42 -4.87 -16.22
C GLU A 121 -26.06 -3.53 -16.88
N LEU A 122 -25.37 -3.56 -18.01
CA LEU A 122 -25.07 -2.39 -18.83
C LEU A 122 -25.75 -2.51 -20.20
N PRO A 123 -26.19 -1.39 -20.80
CA PRO A 123 -26.42 -1.37 -22.23
C PRO A 123 -25.08 -1.61 -22.97
N PRO A 124 -25.11 -2.05 -24.24
CA PRO A 124 -23.90 -2.15 -25.04
C PRO A 124 -23.09 -0.85 -25.03
N LEU A 125 -21.81 -0.94 -24.69
CA LEU A 125 -20.89 0.20 -24.69
C LEU A 125 -20.41 0.44 -26.14
N ASP A 126 -20.79 1.57 -26.74
CA ASP A 126 -20.32 2.00 -28.07
C ASP A 126 -19.48 3.29 -27.92
N VAL A 127 -18.34 3.16 -27.22
CA VAL A 127 -17.42 4.30 -26.98
C VAL A 127 -16.46 4.43 -28.17
N LYS A 128 -16.79 5.37 -29.06
CA LYS A 128 -16.01 5.62 -30.30
C LYS A 128 -14.83 6.55 -30.09
N GLU A 129 -14.98 7.55 -29.24
CA GLU A 129 -13.95 8.54 -28.99
C GLU A 129 -12.78 7.92 -28.21
N ALA A 130 -11.55 8.20 -28.64
CA ALA A 130 -10.36 7.77 -27.92
C ALA A 130 -10.12 8.67 -26.69
N ALA A 131 -9.61 8.09 -25.61
CA ALA A 131 -9.35 8.79 -24.35
C ALA A 131 -8.51 10.07 -24.52
N HIS A 132 -7.40 10.02 -25.28
CA HIS A 132 -6.57 11.19 -25.54
C HIS A 132 -7.30 12.30 -26.33
N GLU A 133 -8.21 11.95 -27.25
CA GLU A 133 -8.99 12.93 -28.03
C GLU A 133 -10.04 13.64 -27.15
N TRP A 134 -10.73 12.87 -26.30
CA TRP A 134 -11.61 13.44 -25.29
C TRP A 134 -10.83 14.36 -24.35
N LEU A 135 -9.64 13.93 -23.90
CA LEU A 135 -8.81 14.67 -22.97
C LEU A 135 -8.35 16.01 -23.55
N GLU A 136 -7.96 16.04 -24.83
CA GLU A 136 -7.65 17.28 -25.55
C GLU A 136 -8.82 18.28 -25.47
N ARG A 137 -10.04 17.83 -25.81
CA ARG A 137 -11.23 18.70 -25.77
C ARG A 137 -11.61 19.14 -24.37
N TYR A 138 -11.50 18.23 -23.40
CA TYR A 138 -11.81 18.51 -22.01
C TYR A 138 -10.86 19.56 -21.42
N LEU A 139 -9.55 19.38 -21.58
CA LEU A 139 -8.55 20.32 -21.05
C LEU A 139 -8.61 21.69 -21.75
N GLU A 140 -8.92 21.74 -23.05
CA GLU A 140 -9.13 23.00 -23.77
C GLU A 140 -10.30 23.79 -23.17
N ALA A 141 -11.37 23.11 -22.76
CA ALA A 141 -12.55 23.71 -22.15
C ALA A 141 -12.45 23.93 -20.63
N ALA A 142 -11.50 23.28 -19.95
CA ALA A 142 -11.37 23.33 -18.50
C ALA A 142 -11.04 24.75 -18.02
N GLU A 143 -11.80 25.26 -17.05
CA GLU A 143 -11.59 26.62 -16.51
C GLU A 143 -10.30 26.71 -15.68
N GLY A 144 -9.91 25.60 -15.02
CA GLY A 144 -8.71 25.50 -14.20
C GLY A 144 -7.97 24.17 -14.36
N PRO A 145 -6.87 23.98 -13.62
CA PRO A 145 -6.10 22.75 -13.67
C PRO A 145 -6.91 21.54 -13.21
N THR A 146 -6.70 20.40 -13.86
CA THR A 146 -7.29 19.10 -13.48
C THR A 146 -6.20 18.17 -12.94
N ASP A 147 -6.44 17.55 -11.79
CA ASP A 147 -5.52 16.55 -11.25
C ASP A 147 -5.64 15.22 -12.01
N PHE A 148 -4.57 14.44 -12.01
CA PHE A 148 -4.51 13.12 -12.63
C PHE A 148 -3.97 12.09 -11.63
N VAL A 149 -4.62 10.94 -11.59
CA VAL A 149 -4.07 9.71 -10.99
C VAL A 149 -3.88 8.74 -12.13
N LEU A 150 -2.63 8.32 -12.34
CA LEU A 150 -2.22 7.39 -13.39
C LEU A 150 -1.73 6.11 -12.70
N THR A 151 -2.43 5.00 -12.91
CA THR A 151 -2.04 3.68 -12.39
C THR A 151 -1.60 2.72 -13.48
N GLY A 152 -1.87 3.06 -14.74
CA GLY A 152 -1.24 2.43 -15.91
C GLY A 152 -0.14 3.29 -16.54
N PRO A 153 0.27 2.95 -17.77
CA PRO A 153 1.19 3.76 -18.57
C PRO A 153 0.64 5.17 -18.87
N VAL A 154 1.52 6.17 -18.92
CA VAL A 154 1.15 7.59 -19.10
C VAL A 154 0.63 7.98 -20.49
N THR A 155 0.40 7.00 -21.36
CA THR A 155 0.31 7.21 -22.80
C THR A 155 -0.87 8.07 -23.24
N ASN A 156 -2.05 8.00 -22.60
CA ASN A 156 -3.18 8.89 -22.99
C ASN A 156 -2.84 10.36 -22.73
N LEU A 157 -2.32 10.67 -21.54
CA LEU A 157 -1.91 12.03 -21.18
C LEU A 157 -0.77 12.49 -22.10
N ASN A 158 0.24 11.65 -22.32
CA ASN A 158 1.36 12.01 -23.17
C ASN A 158 0.93 12.29 -24.61
N TRP A 159 0.04 11.46 -25.18
CA TRP A 159 -0.52 11.69 -26.52
C TRP A 159 -1.26 13.02 -26.65
N ALA A 160 -2.09 13.37 -25.67
CA ALA A 160 -2.81 14.64 -25.66
C ALA A 160 -1.84 15.83 -25.62
N LEU A 161 -0.79 15.74 -24.78
CA LEU A 161 0.20 16.82 -24.63
C LEU A 161 1.17 16.91 -25.82
N GLN A 162 1.55 15.80 -26.45
CA GLN A 162 2.34 15.80 -27.70
C GLN A 162 1.60 16.55 -28.81
N ARG A 163 0.29 16.27 -28.96
CA ARG A 163 -0.55 16.86 -30.00
C ARG A 163 -0.92 18.32 -29.70
N ARG A 164 -1.08 18.66 -28.42
CA ARG A 164 -1.50 19.99 -27.94
C ARG A 164 -0.64 20.45 -26.75
N PRO A 165 0.64 20.84 -26.95
CA PRO A 165 1.56 21.13 -25.84
C PRO A 165 1.12 22.26 -24.91
N HIS A 166 0.30 23.21 -25.39
CA HIS A 166 -0.23 24.30 -24.55
C HIS A 166 -1.17 23.82 -23.44
N LEU A 167 -1.77 22.62 -23.60
CA LEU A 167 -2.64 22.00 -22.59
C LEU A 167 -1.90 21.58 -21.33
N ALA A 168 -0.56 21.52 -21.33
CA ALA A 168 0.23 21.25 -20.12
C ALA A 168 -0.07 22.27 -19.00
N SER A 169 -0.48 23.49 -19.34
CA SER A 169 -0.90 24.52 -18.37
C SER A 169 -2.24 24.24 -17.68
N LYS A 170 -3.02 23.29 -18.19
CA LYS A 170 -4.32 22.82 -17.66
C LYS A 170 -4.18 21.53 -16.87
N VAL A 171 -2.98 20.97 -16.79
CA VAL A 171 -2.67 19.80 -15.98
C VAL A 171 -2.29 20.28 -14.58
N GLY A 172 -3.01 19.80 -13.57
CA GLY A 172 -2.75 20.02 -12.16
C GLY A 172 -1.68 19.05 -11.64
N ARG A 173 -1.91 18.47 -10.47
CA ARG A 173 -1.00 17.43 -9.92
C ARG A 173 -1.18 16.14 -10.70
N VAL A 174 -0.07 15.49 -11.02
CA VAL A 174 -0.07 14.15 -11.63
C VAL A 174 0.55 13.19 -10.63
N PHE A 175 -0.24 12.27 -10.08
CA PHE A 175 0.25 11.15 -9.29
C PHE A 175 0.35 9.94 -10.20
N TRP A 176 1.55 9.36 -10.34
CA TRP A 176 1.79 8.27 -11.26
C TRP A 176 2.46 7.09 -10.56
N MET A 177 1.81 5.93 -10.59
CA MET A 177 2.40 4.65 -10.20
C MET A 177 3.37 4.23 -11.30
N ALA A 178 4.66 4.50 -11.11
CA ALA A 178 5.67 4.09 -12.07
C ALA A 178 7.09 4.20 -11.52
N GLY A 179 7.98 3.43 -12.14
CA GLY A 179 9.41 3.53 -11.97
C GLY A 179 9.98 2.74 -10.81
N ALA A 180 11.29 2.54 -10.88
CA ALA A 180 12.14 1.97 -9.84
C ALA A 180 13.40 2.83 -9.81
N VAL A 181 13.47 3.78 -8.87
CA VAL A 181 14.47 4.87 -8.93
C VAL A 181 15.76 4.44 -8.25
N ASP A 182 15.66 4.00 -7.00
CA ASP A 182 16.81 3.55 -6.20
C ASP A 182 16.71 2.04 -5.86
N VAL A 183 15.83 1.31 -6.54
CA VAL A 183 15.63 -0.15 -6.39
C VAL A 183 15.62 -0.82 -7.77
N ASP A 184 15.69 -2.16 -7.79
CA ASP A 184 15.56 -2.92 -9.03
C ASP A 184 14.13 -2.86 -9.57
N GLY A 185 14.01 -2.95 -10.90
CA GLY A 185 12.74 -2.98 -11.61
C GLY A 185 11.97 -4.28 -11.41
N ASN A 186 10.79 -4.39 -12.01
CA ASN A 186 9.92 -5.58 -11.94
C ASN A 186 9.72 -6.30 -13.29
N ILE A 187 10.45 -5.92 -14.35
CA ILE A 187 10.48 -6.67 -15.60
C ILE A 187 11.40 -7.89 -15.45
N ARG A 188 10.92 -9.09 -15.78
CA ARG A 188 11.72 -10.32 -15.81
C ARG A 188 11.52 -11.05 -17.14
N ASP A 189 12.56 -11.75 -17.58
CA ASP A 189 12.50 -12.59 -18.79
C ASP A 189 11.49 -13.74 -18.68
N SER A 190 11.12 -14.12 -17.45
CA SER A 190 10.16 -15.18 -17.15
C SER A 190 8.69 -14.74 -17.15
N ASP A 191 8.43 -13.44 -17.30
CA ASP A 191 7.06 -12.91 -17.14
C ASP A 191 6.15 -13.33 -18.31
N ASP A 192 6.71 -13.62 -19.48
CA ASP A 192 5.97 -14.08 -20.66
C ASP A 192 6.78 -15.15 -21.44
N ASP A 193 6.12 -15.84 -22.39
CA ASP A 193 6.74 -16.80 -23.30
C ASP A 193 7.85 -16.17 -24.18
N LYS A 194 7.87 -14.84 -24.26
CA LYS A 194 8.88 -14.06 -24.98
C LYS A 194 9.71 -13.23 -23.98
N PRO A 195 11.04 -13.35 -24.02
CA PRO A 195 11.90 -12.49 -23.21
C PRO A 195 11.66 -11.02 -23.55
N GLN A 196 11.59 -10.19 -22.51
CA GLN A 196 11.47 -8.75 -22.67
C GLN A 196 12.84 -8.17 -23.05
N ASP A 197 12.89 -7.15 -23.92
CA ASP A 197 14.14 -6.47 -24.28
C ASP A 197 14.59 -5.50 -23.18
N SER A 198 14.77 -6.02 -21.97
CA SER A 198 15.04 -5.28 -20.73
C SER A 198 16.32 -5.77 -20.05
N ASP A 199 16.93 -4.93 -19.22
CA ASP A 199 18.00 -5.30 -18.27
C ASP A 199 17.47 -5.48 -16.83
N GLY A 200 16.15 -5.41 -16.63
CA GLY A 200 15.52 -5.56 -15.33
C GLY A 200 15.53 -4.30 -14.45
N SER A 201 16.00 -3.16 -14.96
CA SER A 201 16.03 -1.88 -14.22
C SER A 201 14.74 -1.05 -14.34
N ALA A 202 13.81 -1.46 -15.19
CA ALA A 202 12.56 -0.75 -15.45
C ALA A 202 11.39 -1.30 -14.64
N GLU A 203 10.39 -0.46 -14.43
CA GLU A 203 9.09 -0.84 -13.90
C GLU A 203 8.08 -0.89 -15.07
N TRP A 204 7.12 -1.82 -15.02
CA TRP A 204 6.15 -2.13 -16.08
C TRP A 204 5.42 -0.93 -16.71
N ASN A 205 4.83 -0.04 -15.92
CA ASN A 205 4.12 1.14 -16.45
C ASN A 205 5.04 2.07 -17.23
N ALA A 206 6.26 2.26 -16.73
CA ALA A 206 7.29 3.03 -17.44
C ALA A 206 7.87 2.29 -18.66
N PHE A 207 7.98 0.96 -18.57
CA PHE A 207 8.50 0.08 -19.62
C PHE A 207 7.53 -0.05 -20.78
N TRP A 208 6.23 0.00 -20.55
CA TRP A 208 5.20 -0.14 -21.60
C TRP A 208 5.34 0.95 -22.68
N ASP A 209 5.50 2.21 -22.25
CA ASP A 209 5.76 3.38 -23.12
C ASP A 209 7.02 4.14 -22.65
N PRO A 210 8.22 3.66 -23.02
CA PRO A 210 9.47 4.23 -22.53
C PRO A 210 9.75 5.62 -23.14
N GLU A 211 9.25 5.88 -24.36
CA GLU A 211 9.30 7.19 -25.00
C GLU A 211 8.40 8.19 -24.26
N GLY A 212 7.15 7.81 -23.98
CA GLY A 212 6.21 8.65 -23.23
C GLY A 212 6.67 8.92 -21.80
N THR A 213 7.28 7.94 -21.15
CA THR A 213 7.95 8.11 -19.84
C THR A 213 9.04 9.18 -19.90
N ALA A 214 9.95 9.07 -20.87
CA ALA A 214 11.05 10.01 -21.02
C ALA A 214 10.57 11.42 -21.36
N GLU A 215 9.48 11.55 -22.12
CA GLU A 215 8.87 12.83 -22.46
C GLU A 215 8.17 13.48 -21.26
N LEU A 216 7.32 12.74 -20.54
CA LEU A 216 6.58 13.24 -19.38
C LEU A 216 7.53 13.89 -18.36
N LEU A 217 8.65 13.23 -18.07
CA LEU A 217 9.69 13.72 -17.16
C LEU A 217 10.33 15.04 -17.62
N ARG A 218 10.26 15.37 -18.91
CA ARG A 218 10.80 16.61 -19.49
C ARG A 218 9.77 17.75 -19.58
N LEU A 219 8.47 17.44 -19.54
CA LEU A 219 7.38 18.43 -19.67
C LEU A 219 7.35 19.43 -18.50
N GLY A 220 7.85 19.03 -17.33
CA GLY A 220 7.88 19.90 -16.14
C GLY A 220 6.52 20.14 -15.52
N LEU A 221 5.65 19.13 -15.58
CA LEU A 221 4.40 19.06 -14.84
C LEU A 221 4.65 18.99 -13.33
N ASP A 222 3.63 19.25 -12.51
CA ASP A 222 3.66 18.95 -11.08
C ASP A 222 3.50 17.44 -10.86
N LEU A 223 4.60 16.71 -11.10
CA LEU A 223 4.65 15.25 -11.13
C LEU A 223 5.05 14.70 -9.75
N TRP A 224 4.24 13.75 -9.29
CA TRP A 224 4.39 12.98 -8.06
C TRP A 224 4.51 11.51 -8.45
N LEU A 225 5.75 11.01 -8.46
CA LEU A 225 6.06 9.63 -8.82
C LEU A 225 5.92 8.74 -7.58
N VAL A 226 5.20 7.63 -7.73
CA VAL A 226 5.02 6.58 -6.72
C VAL A 226 5.70 5.30 -7.23
N PRO A 227 7.04 5.18 -7.08
CA PRO A 227 7.80 4.07 -7.63
C PRO A 227 7.80 2.84 -6.72
N LEU A 228 8.38 1.76 -7.24
CA LEU A 228 8.70 0.52 -6.51
C LEU A 228 9.44 0.77 -5.19
N ASP A 229 10.23 1.86 -5.09
CA ASP A 229 10.89 2.28 -3.86
C ASP A 229 9.93 2.36 -2.66
N ALA A 230 8.71 2.89 -2.88
CA ALA A 230 7.73 3.12 -1.83
C ALA A 230 6.70 1.99 -1.73
N THR A 231 6.30 1.43 -2.87
CA THR A 231 5.21 0.45 -2.95
C THR A 231 5.63 -0.96 -2.54
N ASN A 232 6.90 -1.35 -2.76
CA ASN A 232 7.43 -2.64 -2.31
C ASN A 232 7.48 -2.77 -0.78
N ALA A 233 7.20 -1.69 -0.04
CA ALA A 233 7.03 -1.74 1.42
C ALA A 233 5.62 -2.17 1.86
N VAL A 234 4.66 -2.27 0.94
CA VAL A 234 3.23 -2.41 1.25
C VAL A 234 2.66 -3.71 0.66
N PRO A 235 3.00 -4.89 1.22
CA PRO A 235 2.46 -6.15 0.74
C PRO A 235 0.97 -6.26 1.05
N VAL A 236 0.21 -6.88 0.15
CA VAL A 236 -1.18 -7.27 0.41
C VAL A 236 -1.17 -8.44 1.39
N ARG A 237 -1.68 -8.21 2.60
CA ARG A 237 -1.73 -9.23 3.66
C ARG A 237 -3.15 -9.76 3.87
N LYS A 238 -3.24 -11.01 4.31
CA LYS A 238 -4.53 -11.68 4.59
C LYS A 238 -5.29 -10.99 5.72
N ASP A 239 -4.60 -10.51 6.75
CA ASP A 239 -5.21 -9.80 7.88
C ASP A 239 -5.89 -8.50 7.45
N PHE A 240 -5.28 -7.74 6.52
CA PHE A 240 -5.94 -6.57 5.95
C PHE A 240 -7.23 -6.93 5.20
N ILE A 241 -7.19 -7.95 4.33
CA ILE A 241 -8.38 -8.39 3.56
C ILE A 241 -9.51 -8.85 4.51
N GLN A 242 -9.17 -9.51 5.62
CA GLN A 242 -10.12 -9.97 6.64
C GLN A 242 -10.75 -8.82 7.45
N ARG A 243 -10.10 -7.66 7.50
CA ARG A 243 -10.60 -6.47 8.21
C ARG A 243 -11.59 -5.65 7.39
N LEU A 244 -11.69 -5.88 6.08
CA LEU A 244 -12.71 -5.24 5.23
C LEU A 244 -14.10 -5.68 5.67
N ASP A 245 -15.01 -4.71 5.87
CA ASP A 245 -16.38 -4.99 6.32
C ASP A 245 -17.23 -5.56 5.16
N PRO A 246 -17.61 -6.85 5.19
CA PRO A 246 -18.36 -7.48 4.11
C PRO A 246 -19.83 -7.00 4.04
N THR A 247 -20.30 -6.23 5.03
CA THR A 247 -21.65 -5.65 5.02
C THR A 247 -21.72 -4.37 4.19
N LYS A 248 -20.58 -3.74 3.92
CA LYS A 248 -20.48 -2.52 3.11
C LYS A 248 -20.13 -2.89 1.68
N LEU A 249 -20.84 -2.30 0.72
CA LEU A 249 -20.71 -2.63 -0.70
C LEU A 249 -19.27 -2.53 -1.19
N VAL A 250 -18.60 -1.38 -0.98
CA VAL A 250 -17.25 -1.15 -1.47
C VAL A 250 -16.22 -2.08 -0.80
N SER A 251 -16.22 -2.18 0.53
CA SER A 251 -15.34 -3.10 1.26
C SER A 251 -15.55 -4.56 0.85
N ARG A 252 -16.80 -5.00 0.66
CA ARG A 252 -17.12 -6.34 0.16
C ARG A 252 -16.61 -6.57 -1.26
N THR A 253 -16.82 -5.63 -2.18
CA THR A 253 -16.34 -5.76 -3.55
C THR A 253 -14.81 -5.79 -3.59
N ALA A 254 -14.14 -4.93 -2.81
CA ALA A 254 -12.68 -4.94 -2.68
C ALA A 254 -12.15 -6.29 -2.15
N GLN A 255 -12.84 -6.87 -1.15
CA GLN A 255 -12.52 -8.21 -0.65
C GLN A 255 -12.68 -9.29 -1.72
N GLN A 256 -13.74 -9.23 -2.54
CA GLN A 256 -13.94 -10.18 -3.65
C GLN A 256 -12.83 -10.07 -4.70
N ILE A 257 -12.43 -8.84 -5.06
CA ILE A 257 -11.34 -8.56 -6.01
C ILE A 257 -10.02 -9.16 -5.51
N TRP A 258 -9.60 -8.82 -4.29
CA TRP A 258 -8.35 -9.38 -3.73
C TRP A 258 -8.40 -10.89 -3.56
N ALA A 259 -9.55 -11.46 -3.22
CA ALA A 259 -9.71 -12.92 -3.16
C ALA A 259 -9.55 -13.60 -4.53
N GLN A 260 -9.93 -12.93 -5.62
CA GLN A 260 -9.76 -13.43 -6.98
C GLN A 260 -8.35 -13.28 -7.52
N SER A 261 -7.57 -12.32 -7.02
CA SER A 261 -6.26 -11.89 -7.56
C SER A 261 -5.15 -12.95 -7.69
N LYS A 262 -5.41 -14.23 -7.39
CA LYS A 262 -4.51 -15.40 -7.51
C LYS A 262 -3.15 -15.28 -6.80
N PHE A 263 -2.75 -14.13 -6.28
CA PHE A 263 -1.52 -13.95 -5.48
C PHE A 263 -1.53 -14.82 -4.21
N GLN A 264 -2.72 -15.15 -3.69
CA GLN A 264 -2.85 -16.12 -2.59
C GLN A 264 -2.51 -17.57 -2.99
N LYS A 265 -2.46 -17.90 -4.29
CA LYS A 265 -2.22 -19.25 -4.81
C LYS A 265 -0.77 -19.48 -5.26
N SER A 266 -0.03 -18.42 -5.60
CA SER A 266 1.30 -18.52 -6.22
C SER A 266 2.48 -18.38 -5.26
N ASN A 267 2.26 -18.23 -3.94
CA ASN A 267 3.29 -17.83 -2.96
C ASN A 267 4.03 -16.52 -3.32
N ALA A 268 3.60 -15.80 -4.35
CA ALA A 268 4.19 -14.54 -4.76
C ALA A 268 3.64 -13.42 -3.87
N VAL A 269 4.55 -12.59 -3.35
CA VAL A 269 4.16 -11.39 -2.61
C VAL A 269 3.68 -10.35 -3.59
N TYR A 270 2.40 -9.99 -3.49
CA TYR A 270 1.81 -8.89 -4.24
C TYR A 270 1.75 -7.65 -3.38
N TYR A 271 1.90 -6.48 -3.99
CA TYR A 271 1.99 -5.20 -3.29
C TYR A 271 0.86 -4.27 -3.70
N MET A 272 0.53 -3.34 -2.82
CA MET A 272 -0.48 -2.31 -3.03
C MET A 272 0.07 -1.17 -3.89
N TRP A 273 0.49 -1.44 -5.13
CA TRP A 273 1.10 -0.46 -6.03
C TRP A 273 0.16 0.71 -6.32
N ASP A 274 -0.98 0.42 -6.94
CA ASP A 274 -1.93 1.45 -7.37
C ASP A 274 -2.72 2.02 -6.19
N THR A 275 -3.10 1.14 -5.26
CA THR A 275 -3.84 1.54 -4.06
C THR A 275 -2.99 2.42 -3.12
N LEU A 276 -1.67 2.24 -3.08
CA LEU A 276 -0.78 3.21 -2.43
C LEU A 276 -0.80 4.54 -3.18
N THR A 277 -0.71 4.53 -4.51
CA THR A 277 -0.71 5.74 -5.33
C THR A 277 -1.93 6.61 -5.08
N VAL A 278 -3.13 6.03 -5.05
CA VAL A 278 -4.34 6.78 -4.70
C VAL A 278 -4.35 7.23 -3.24
N GLY A 279 -3.85 6.41 -2.32
CA GLY A 279 -3.72 6.80 -0.91
C GLY A 279 -2.81 8.02 -0.73
N LEU A 280 -1.71 8.07 -1.47
CA LEU A 280 -0.77 9.20 -1.47
C LEU A 280 -1.33 10.43 -2.18
N TYR A 281 -2.16 10.27 -3.21
CA TYR A 281 -2.90 11.38 -3.81
C TYR A 281 -3.86 12.04 -2.81
N LEU A 282 -4.61 11.21 -2.07
CA LEU A 282 -5.61 11.65 -1.09
C LEU A 282 -4.98 12.18 0.19
N GLN A 283 -3.90 11.54 0.66
CA GLN A 283 -3.20 11.90 1.88
C GLN A 283 -1.68 11.79 1.70
N PRO A 284 -1.02 12.81 1.10
CA PRO A 284 0.42 12.78 0.81
C PRO A 284 1.31 12.57 2.05
N THR A 285 0.81 12.86 3.25
CA THR A 285 1.56 12.68 4.51
C THR A 285 1.73 11.22 4.93
N LEU A 286 1.09 10.27 4.25
CA LEU A 286 1.31 8.83 4.45
C LEU A 286 2.67 8.35 3.92
N CYS A 287 3.39 9.21 3.20
CA CYS A 287 4.74 8.92 2.73
C CYS A 287 5.66 10.12 2.93
N SER A 288 6.95 9.85 3.01
CA SER A 288 8.00 10.88 2.83
C SER A 288 8.33 11.06 1.36
N TRP A 289 8.65 12.29 0.98
CA TRP A 289 8.91 12.66 -0.41
C TRP A 289 10.31 13.24 -0.56
N GLU A 290 10.98 12.88 -1.66
CA GLU A 290 12.23 13.51 -2.10
C GLU A 290 12.00 14.18 -3.45
N THR A 291 12.19 15.51 -3.53
CA THR A 291 12.14 16.24 -4.79
C THR A 291 13.48 16.14 -5.49
N MET A 292 13.54 15.51 -6.67
CA MET A 292 14.81 15.27 -7.37
C MET A 292 14.67 15.37 -8.89
N PRO A 293 15.76 15.69 -9.60
CA PRO A 293 15.79 15.64 -11.05
C PRO A 293 15.86 14.19 -11.55
N LEU A 294 14.92 13.81 -12.41
CA LEU A 294 14.84 12.47 -12.99
C LEU A 294 15.03 12.53 -14.52
N GLN A 295 15.46 11.41 -15.08
CA GLN A 295 15.50 11.17 -16.53
C GLN A 295 14.94 9.77 -16.83
N GLY A 296 14.14 9.67 -17.90
CA GLY A 296 13.68 8.41 -18.46
C GLY A 296 14.57 7.96 -19.60
N HIS A 297 14.74 6.65 -19.75
CA HIS A 297 15.48 6.03 -20.84
C HIS A 297 14.49 5.44 -21.85
N ALA A 298 14.52 5.91 -23.09
CA ALA A 298 13.49 5.59 -24.08
C ALA A 298 13.79 4.33 -24.93
N SER A 299 15.02 3.81 -24.90
CA SER A 299 15.48 2.81 -25.87
C SER A 299 16.59 1.93 -25.33
N GLY A 300 16.80 0.79 -25.98
CA GLY A 300 17.83 -0.19 -25.61
C GLY A 300 17.41 -1.02 -24.40
N LYS A 301 18.36 -1.75 -23.80
CA LYS A 301 18.09 -2.62 -22.66
C LYS A 301 17.61 -1.89 -21.40
N GLU A 302 17.98 -0.63 -21.24
CA GLU A 302 17.52 0.24 -20.15
C GLU A 302 16.18 0.93 -20.44
N GLN A 303 15.48 0.61 -21.53
CA GLN A 303 14.21 1.27 -21.86
C GLN A 303 13.21 1.19 -20.69
N GLY A 304 12.49 2.28 -20.41
CA GLY A 304 11.56 2.39 -19.29
C GLY A 304 12.23 2.68 -17.94
N ARG A 305 13.56 2.56 -17.84
CA ARG A 305 14.27 2.93 -16.62
C ARG A 305 14.06 4.42 -16.31
N ILE A 306 13.72 4.71 -15.06
CA ILE A 306 13.71 6.07 -14.51
C ILE A 306 14.89 6.19 -13.54
N SER A 307 15.79 7.14 -13.77
CA SER A 307 17.00 7.28 -12.97
C SER A 307 17.28 8.73 -12.59
N ARG A 308 18.05 8.94 -11.53
CA ARG A 308 18.54 10.27 -11.14
C ARG A 308 19.33 10.90 -12.29
N ALA A 309 18.99 12.12 -12.68
CA ALA A 309 19.67 12.81 -13.77
C ALA A 309 21.12 13.13 -13.40
N LYS A 310 22.09 12.70 -14.22
CA LYS A 310 23.54 12.82 -13.91
C LYS A 310 24.07 14.26 -13.98
N ASN A 311 23.40 15.15 -14.72
CA ASN A 311 23.79 16.54 -14.86
C ASN A 311 22.59 17.45 -14.56
N SER A 312 22.65 18.19 -13.45
CA SER A 312 21.74 19.30 -13.14
C SER A 312 22.09 20.51 -14.02
N SER A 313 22.00 20.37 -15.35
CA SER A 313 22.04 21.52 -16.25
C SER A 313 20.76 22.34 -16.07
N SER A 314 20.88 23.65 -16.32
CA SER A 314 19.76 24.59 -16.39
C SER A 314 18.68 24.05 -17.35
N GLY A 315 17.64 23.40 -16.81
CA GLY A 315 16.54 22.82 -17.60
C GLY A 315 16.01 21.48 -17.11
N THR A 316 16.75 20.72 -16.29
CA THR A 316 16.25 19.45 -15.76
C THR A 316 15.09 19.70 -14.79
N LYS A 317 13.94 19.09 -15.08
CA LYS A 317 12.73 19.21 -14.27
C LYS A 317 12.86 18.32 -13.04
N VAL A 318 12.29 18.78 -11.93
CA VAL A 318 12.27 18.04 -10.67
C VAL A 318 10.92 17.36 -10.52
N VAL A 319 10.94 16.20 -9.88
CA VAL A 319 9.78 15.33 -9.63
C VAL A 319 9.75 15.04 -8.14
N ASN A 320 8.56 15.00 -7.54
CA ASN A 320 8.39 14.53 -6.17
C ASN A 320 8.33 13.01 -6.18
N VAL A 321 9.25 12.34 -5.50
CA VAL A 321 9.36 10.87 -5.50
C VAL A 321 9.00 10.34 -4.13
N ALA A 322 8.02 9.44 -4.04
CA ALA A 322 7.67 8.75 -2.81
C ALA A 322 8.84 7.86 -2.36
N LYS A 323 9.23 7.93 -1.08
CA LYS A 323 10.39 7.20 -0.54
C LYS A 323 10.00 6.19 0.54
N VAL A 324 9.54 6.66 1.69
CA VAL A 324 9.23 5.81 2.85
C VAL A 324 7.77 5.98 3.23
N THR A 325 7.01 4.89 3.12
CA THR A 325 5.58 4.83 3.44
C THR A 325 5.35 4.47 4.91
N ASP A 326 4.46 5.19 5.58
CA ASP A 326 3.89 4.79 6.87
C ASP A 326 2.83 3.69 6.62
N VAL A 327 3.31 2.44 6.57
CA VAL A 327 2.49 1.29 6.19
C VAL A 327 1.28 1.10 7.12
N PRO A 328 1.42 1.12 8.47
CA PRO A 328 0.26 1.03 9.35
C PRO A 328 -0.76 2.15 9.12
N ALA A 329 -0.32 3.40 8.99
CA ALA A 329 -1.24 4.51 8.75
C ALA A 329 -1.94 4.40 7.39
N PHE A 330 -1.23 3.96 6.35
CA PHE A 330 -1.81 3.74 5.03
C PHE A 330 -2.86 2.62 5.04
N VAL A 331 -2.57 1.49 5.71
CA VAL A 331 -3.52 0.39 5.86
C VAL A 331 -4.80 0.83 6.56
N GLU A 332 -4.68 1.58 7.66
CA GLU A 332 -5.86 2.14 8.34
C GLU A 332 -6.61 3.13 7.46
N PHE A 333 -5.90 4.01 6.76
CA PHE A 333 -6.49 4.97 5.83
C PHE A 333 -7.32 4.28 4.74
N LEU A 334 -6.78 3.22 4.14
CA LEU A 334 -7.44 2.50 3.05
C LEU A 334 -8.68 1.75 3.56
N LEU A 335 -8.61 1.11 4.73
CA LEU A 335 -9.75 0.48 5.38
C LEU A 335 -10.88 1.51 5.61
N ILE A 336 -10.54 2.66 6.22
CA ILE A 336 -11.51 3.73 6.48
C ILE A 336 -12.13 4.26 5.19
N THR A 337 -11.36 4.33 4.10
CA THR A 337 -11.83 4.82 2.80
C THR A 337 -12.86 3.87 2.18
N PHE A 338 -12.59 2.57 2.15
CA PHE A 338 -13.56 1.60 1.63
C PHE A 338 -14.80 1.46 2.52
N ASP A 339 -14.64 1.72 3.82
CA ASP A 339 -15.72 1.63 4.80
C ASP A 339 -16.66 2.84 4.84
N GLN A 340 -16.41 3.88 4.04
CA GLN A 340 -17.36 5.00 3.93
C GLN A 340 -18.68 4.54 3.29
N PRO A 341 -19.81 5.17 3.62
CA PRO A 341 -21.01 4.98 2.81
C PRO A 341 -20.74 5.47 1.38
N PRO A 342 -21.20 4.76 0.34
CA PRO A 342 -21.15 5.26 -1.02
C PRO A 342 -21.78 6.65 -1.07
N ASP A 343 -21.07 7.63 -1.64
CA ASP A 343 -21.66 8.94 -1.82
C ASP A 343 -22.87 8.81 -2.75
N SER A 344 -24.07 8.95 -2.18
CA SER A 344 -25.33 8.76 -2.89
C SER A 344 -25.62 9.83 -3.95
N GLY A 345 -24.73 10.81 -4.15
CA GLY A 345 -24.99 11.97 -5.02
C GLY A 345 -26.06 12.90 -4.47
N ALA A 346 -26.63 12.57 -3.30
CA ALA A 346 -27.42 13.45 -2.47
C ALA A 346 -26.53 13.97 -1.34
N THR A 347 -26.37 15.28 -1.31
CA THR A 347 -25.66 16.07 -0.30
C THR A 347 -25.78 15.50 1.11
N SER A 348 -24.71 14.92 1.64
CA SER A 348 -24.50 14.85 3.07
C SER A 348 -23.04 15.18 3.39
N GLN A 349 -22.83 16.46 3.73
CA GLN A 349 -21.56 16.99 4.21
C GLN A 349 -21.18 16.34 5.55
N LYS A 350 -20.09 15.59 5.56
CA LYS A 350 -19.20 15.57 6.73
C LYS A 350 -17.86 16.14 6.30
N ALA A 351 -17.69 17.42 6.58
CA ALA A 351 -16.40 18.08 6.44
C ALA A 351 -15.35 17.35 7.26
N TRP A 352 -14.22 17.05 6.63
CA TRP A 352 -12.97 16.77 7.33
C TRP A 352 -12.59 18.02 8.13
N SER A 353 -12.94 18.05 9.42
CA SER A 353 -12.24 18.96 10.34
C SER A 353 -10.83 18.42 10.53
N SER A 354 -9.84 19.24 10.23
CA SER A 354 -8.40 19.08 10.52
C SER A 354 -8.07 19.01 12.02
N GLY A 355 -8.95 18.41 12.81
CA GLY A 355 -8.87 18.21 14.26
C GLY A 355 -8.10 16.96 14.64
N PHE A 356 -6.88 16.80 14.15
CA PHE A 356 -5.86 16.01 14.85
C PHE A 356 -4.51 16.73 14.88
N LEU A 357 -4.53 18.07 14.92
CA LEU A 357 -3.46 18.83 15.55
C LEU A 357 -3.69 18.75 17.07
N ARG A 358 -3.00 17.84 17.76
CA ARG A 358 -2.80 18.04 19.20
C ARG A 358 -1.96 19.30 19.35
N GLN A 359 -2.60 20.33 19.91
CA GLN A 359 -2.01 21.57 20.36
C GLN A 359 -0.74 21.26 21.18
N THR A 360 0.40 21.75 20.71
CA THR A 360 1.55 21.99 21.55
C THR A 360 1.30 23.27 22.34
N SER A 361 1.41 23.18 23.66
CA SER A 361 1.55 24.32 24.56
C SER A 361 2.43 23.89 25.74
N PRO A 362 3.17 24.84 26.35
CA PRO A 362 4.60 24.68 26.56
C PRO A 362 4.98 23.86 27.80
N CYS A 363 6.17 23.26 27.67
CA CYS A 363 6.95 22.55 28.68
C CYS A 363 6.80 23.10 30.11
N SER A 364 6.23 22.30 31.01
CA SER A 364 6.56 22.37 32.43
C SER A 364 7.34 21.10 32.80
N THR A 365 8.58 21.28 33.21
CA THR A 365 9.49 20.25 33.70
C THR A 365 8.98 19.65 35.01
N ALA A 366 8.39 18.46 34.93
CA ALA A 366 8.33 17.49 36.02
C ALA A 366 8.03 16.11 35.42
N ALA A 367 9.05 15.26 35.31
CA ALA A 367 8.85 13.85 34.98
C ALA A 367 7.97 13.23 36.06
N THR A 368 6.72 12.91 35.69
CA THR A 368 5.82 12.15 36.56
C THR A 368 5.81 10.74 36.03
N THR A 369 6.46 9.83 36.77
CA THR A 369 6.45 8.39 36.52
C THR A 369 5.00 7.89 36.57
N PRO A 370 4.52 7.07 35.62
CA PRO A 370 3.21 6.46 35.75
C PRO A 370 3.24 5.47 36.92
N GLU A 371 2.42 5.68 37.95
CA GLU A 371 2.14 4.64 38.95
C GLU A 371 1.32 3.53 38.29
N LEU A 372 1.95 2.37 38.08
CA LEU A 372 1.30 1.14 37.64
C LEU A 372 0.85 0.33 38.88
N GLY A 373 -0.45 0.07 38.98
CA GLY A 373 -1.02 -0.82 39.98
C GLY A 373 -0.78 -2.31 39.65
N PRO A 374 -0.89 -3.22 40.63
CA PRO A 374 -0.42 -4.59 40.49
C PRO A 374 -1.50 -5.50 39.90
N SER A 375 -1.64 -5.56 38.57
CA SER A 375 -2.13 -6.75 37.86
C SER A 375 -1.95 -6.60 36.35
N THR A 376 -0.95 -7.27 35.79
CA THR A 376 -0.82 -7.44 34.34
C THR A 376 -1.92 -8.39 33.84
N SER A 377 -2.71 -7.95 32.86
CA SER A 377 -3.76 -8.78 32.23
C SER A 377 -3.15 -10.01 31.54
N PRO A 378 -3.91 -11.11 31.33
CA PRO A 378 -3.42 -12.29 30.61
C PRO A 378 -2.84 -11.95 29.23
N GLU A 379 -3.46 -11.01 28.51
CA GLU A 379 -3.04 -10.52 27.19
C GLU A 379 -1.69 -9.78 27.28
N ALA A 380 -1.48 -8.96 28.32
CA ALA A 380 -0.23 -8.25 28.54
C ALA A 380 0.94 -9.19 28.88
N ARG A 381 0.65 -10.32 29.55
CA ARG A 381 1.63 -11.38 29.80
C ARG A 381 1.96 -12.13 28.51
N ASP A 382 0.94 -12.47 27.73
CA ASP A 382 1.11 -13.17 26.47
C ASP A 382 1.93 -12.34 25.47
N HIS A 383 1.65 -11.04 25.35
CA HIS A 383 2.46 -10.09 24.57
C HIS A 383 3.93 -10.09 25.02
N ALA A 384 4.18 -10.00 26.32
CA ALA A 384 5.55 -10.01 26.84
C ALA A 384 6.28 -11.36 26.60
N HIS A 385 5.57 -12.48 26.53
CA HIS A 385 6.14 -13.79 26.20
C HIS A 385 6.57 -13.93 24.73
N HIS A 386 5.90 -13.19 23.82
CA HIS A 386 6.20 -13.16 22.39
C HIS A 386 7.15 -12.02 22.00
N SER A 387 7.51 -11.14 22.93
CA SER A 387 8.51 -10.09 22.73
C SER A 387 9.90 -10.66 22.49
N SER A 388 10.66 -10.05 21.57
CA SER A 388 12.08 -10.35 21.36
C SER A 388 12.95 -10.08 22.61
N LEU A 389 12.47 -9.24 23.54
CA LEU A 389 13.11 -8.94 24.81
C LEU A 389 12.92 -10.07 25.85
N TRP A 390 12.01 -11.02 25.59
CA TRP A 390 11.76 -12.16 26.49
C TRP A 390 12.99 -13.03 26.71
N GLN A 391 13.92 -13.06 25.75
CA GLN A 391 15.16 -13.86 25.88
C GLN A 391 16.19 -13.23 26.83
N LEU A 392 16.02 -11.96 27.23
CA LEU A 392 16.97 -11.28 28.10
C LEU A 392 16.82 -11.67 29.58
N PRO A 393 17.92 -11.82 30.36
CA PRO A 393 17.84 -12.00 31.80
C PRO A 393 17.21 -10.79 32.50
N VAL A 394 16.45 -11.01 33.59
CA VAL A 394 15.84 -9.93 34.39
C VAL A 394 16.85 -8.86 34.80
N LYS A 395 18.07 -9.25 35.16
CA LYS A 395 19.16 -8.33 35.52
C LYS A 395 19.52 -7.38 34.38
N GLU A 396 19.50 -7.86 33.15
CA GLU A 396 19.82 -7.07 31.96
C GLU A 396 18.67 -6.14 31.59
N LEU A 397 17.42 -6.60 31.68
CA LEU A 397 16.22 -5.77 31.51
C LEU A 397 16.20 -4.61 32.51
N LYS A 398 16.47 -4.88 33.79
CA LYS A 398 16.59 -3.85 34.82
C LYS A 398 17.72 -2.86 34.51
N ALA A 399 18.89 -3.35 34.11
CA ALA A 399 20.02 -2.48 33.76
C ALA A 399 19.70 -1.55 32.59
N LYS A 400 19.03 -2.05 31.53
CA LYS A 400 18.60 -1.24 30.39
C LYS A 400 17.59 -0.16 30.79
N LEU A 401 16.58 -0.51 31.59
CA LEU A 401 15.60 0.45 32.11
C LEU A 401 16.21 1.50 33.05
N THR A 402 17.13 1.12 33.94
CA THR A 402 17.84 2.06 34.81
C THR A 402 18.74 3.00 33.99
N ALA A 403 19.41 2.50 32.94
CA ALA A 403 20.20 3.34 32.03
C ALA A 403 19.34 4.36 31.26
N LEU A 404 18.07 4.05 31.04
CA LEU A 404 17.06 4.94 30.44
C LEU A 404 16.35 5.84 31.48
N GLY A 405 16.79 5.83 32.74
CA GLY A 405 16.28 6.70 33.80
C GLY A 405 14.96 6.26 34.44
N SER A 406 14.53 5.01 34.24
CA SER A 406 13.30 4.48 34.85
C SER A 406 13.49 4.10 36.33
N ASP A 407 12.55 4.47 37.19
CA ASP A 407 12.49 3.99 38.59
C ASP A 407 11.89 2.57 38.62
N LEU A 408 12.63 1.62 39.18
CA LEU A 408 12.26 0.20 39.21
C LEU A 408 11.87 -0.29 40.61
N LYS A 409 11.64 0.64 41.55
CA LYS A 409 11.28 0.30 42.93
C LYS A 409 9.92 -0.41 42.97
N GLY A 410 9.92 -1.69 43.32
CA GLY A 410 8.71 -2.52 43.38
C GLY A 410 8.48 -3.41 42.15
N VAL A 411 9.20 -3.20 41.04
CA VAL A 411 9.07 -4.03 39.83
C VAL A 411 9.92 -5.29 39.94
N THR A 412 9.25 -6.43 40.12
CA THR A 412 9.91 -7.75 40.27
C THR A 412 9.64 -8.69 39.12
N GLU A 413 8.54 -8.50 38.38
CA GLU A 413 8.09 -9.39 37.32
C GLU A 413 8.79 -9.11 35.98
N LYS A 414 9.20 -10.19 35.28
CA LYS A 414 9.92 -10.08 34.00
C LYS A 414 9.05 -9.49 32.89
N THR A 415 7.77 -9.86 32.86
CA THR A 415 6.78 -9.36 31.90
C THR A 415 6.60 -7.85 32.05
N GLU A 416 6.55 -7.34 33.28
CA GLU A 416 6.42 -5.92 33.57
C GLU A 416 7.65 -5.12 33.14
N LEU A 417 8.85 -5.66 33.34
CA LEU A 417 10.09 -5.06 32.85
C LEU A 417 10.15 -4.98 31.31
N ILE A 418 9.63 -6.00 30.62
CA ILE A 418 9.61 -6.03 29.15
C ILE A 418 8.64 -4.97 28.62
N MET A 419 7.43 -4.92 29.16
CA MET A 419 6.45 -3.90 28.77
C MET A 419 6.93 -2.48 29.05
N LEU A 420 7.54 -2.24 30.21
CA LEU A 420 8.15 -0.95 30.51
C LEU A 420 9.23 -0.59 29.48
N LEU A 421 10.10 -1.54 29.15
CA LEU A 421 11.20 -1.26 28.22
C LEU A 421 10.69 -1.00 26.80
N GLU A 422 9.70 -1.75 26.32
CA GLU A 422 9.05 -1.50 25.02
C GLU A 422 8.34 -0.15 25.00
N SER A 423 7.64 0.22 26.09
CA SER A 423 6.96 1.51 26.17
C SER A 423 7.94 2.69 26.15
N VAL A 424 9.10 2.55 26.80
CA VAL A 424 10.16 3.56 26.82
C VAL A 424 10.83 3.66 25.44
N LEU A 425 11.11 2.52 24.79
CA LEU A 425 11.69 2.48 23.45
C LEU A 425 10.74 3.05 22.39
N ALA A 426 9.44 2.75 22.46
CA ALA A 426 8.43 3.31 21.59
C ALA A 426 8.35 4.85 21.72
N ASN A 427 8.44 5.37 22.94
CA ASN A 427 8.46 6.82 23.19
C ASN A 427 9.78 7.46 22.75
N CYS A 428 10.93 6.78 22.87
CA CYS A 428 12.22 7.30 22.40
C CYS A 428 12.31 7.45 20.87
N HIS A 429 11.52 6.72 20.08
CA HIS A 429 11.47 6.89 18.62
C HIS A 429 10.61 8.07 18.16
N SER A 430 9.88 8.71 19.08
CA SER A 430 9.04 9.89 18.80
C SER A 430 9.68 11.24 19.16
N SER A 431 10.85 11.24 19.81
CA SER A 431 11.52 12.47 20.27
C SER A 431 13.05 12.41 20.11
N SER A 432 13.62 13.40 19.42
CA SER A 432 15.06 13.57 19.20
C SER A 432 15.85 13.72 20.51
N CYS A 433 16.71 12.76 20.85
CA CYS A 433 17.69 12.88 21.93
C CYS A 433 19.07 12.34 21.49
N LEU A 434 19.98 13.24 21.12
CA LEU A 434 21.42 12.98 21.07
C LEU A 434 22.04 13.24 22.46
N PRO A 435 22.95 12.41 22.96
CA PRO A 435 23.88 12.83 24.01
C PRO A 435 25.20 13.32 23.39
N GLY A 436 25.59 14.56 23.72
CA GLY A 436 26.92 15.11 23.46
C GLY A 436 28.02 14.51 24.36
N PRO A 437 29.31 14.83 24.12
CA PRO A 437 30.43 13.95 24.46
C PRO A 437 31.01 14.19 25.87
N SER A 438 31.44 13.10 26.54
CA SER A 438 32.30 13.18 27.73
C SER A 438 33.26 11.98 27.88
N LYS A 439 34.51 12.26 27.48
CA LYS A 439 35.84 11.90 28.06
C LYS A 439 36.11 10.51 28.70
N ARG A 440 37.06 9.82 28.04
CA ARG A 440 38.25 9.07 28.54
C ARG A 440 38.09 8.06 29.70
N ALA A 441 38.44 6.80 29.44
CA ALA A 441 39.69 6.20 29.93
C ALA A 441 40.03 4.87 29.22
N MET A 442 41.34 4.77 28.94
CA MET A 442 42.13 3.71 28.31
C MET A 442 42.37 2.53 29.27
N VAL A 443 42.64 1.31 28.75
CA VAL A 443 43.74 0.38 29.13
C VAL A 443 43.39 -1.13 29.27
N LYS A 444 44.04 -1.92 28.38
CA LYS A 444 44.67 -3.27 28.46
C LYS A 444 43.90 -4.61 28.35
N ARG A 445 44.47 -5.40 27.42
CA ARG A 445 44.50 -6.87 27.23
C ARG A 445 44.94 -7.66 28.49
N ALA A 446 44.45 -8.89 28.66
CA ALA A 446 45.20 -10.15 28.44
C ALA A 446 44.51 -11.43 28.97
N ALA A 447 44.58 -12.49 28.14
CA ALA A 447 44.92 -13.91 28.41
C ALA A 447 44.06 -14.87 29.29
N ASN A 448 43.73 -16.00 28.64
CA ASN A 448 43.65 -17.44 29.04
C ASN A 448 43.55 -17.85 30.51
N VAL A 449 42.74 -18.89 30.81
CA VAL A 449 43.13 -20.31 31.04
C VAL A 449 41.96 -21.11 31.66
N ASP A 450 41.69 -22.28 31.06
CA ASP A 450 41.17 -23.59 31.52
C ASP A 450 40.19 -23.77 32.71
N GLY A 451 39.28 -24.75 32.54
CA GLY A 451 39.06 -25.75 33.60
C GLY A 451 37.65 -26.31 33.81
N GLN A 452 37.39 -27.46 33.17
CA GLN A 452 36.74 -28.69 33.70
C GLN A 452 35.21 -28.82 33.91
N ASP A 453 34.76 -29.97 33.40
CA ASP A 453 33.46 -30.65 33.49
C ASP A 453 33.01 -31.02 34.90
N VAL A 454 31.68 -30.97 35.16
CA VAL A 454 30.95 -31.96 35.97
C VAL A 454 29.47 -32.01 35.52
N GLU A 455 28.95 -33.20 35.24
CA GLU A 455 27.53 -33.56 35.04
C GLU A 455 27.18 -34.72 36.01
N PRO A 456 25.92 -35.21 36.14
CA PRO A 456 24.73 -34.71 36.86
C PRO A 456 24.32 -35.62 38.06
N PRO A 457 23.11 -35.49 38.66
CA PRO A 457 22.10 -36.56 38.42
C PRO A 457 20.57 -36.20 38.52
N LEU A 458 19.80 -36.82 37.60
CA LEU A 458 18.54 -37.61 37.70
C LEU A 458 17.26 -37.18 38.49
N LYS A 459 16.18 -37.02 37.70
CA LYS A 459 14.80 -37.63 37.72
C LYS A 459 13.75 -37.35 38.82
N ARG A 460 12.56 -36.90 38.35
CA ARG A 460 11.14 -37.40 38.52
C ARG A 460 10.23 -36.34 37.85
N GLY A 461 9.13 -36.55 37.10
CA GLY A 461 8.25 -37.68 36.78
C GLY A 461 6.78 -37.17 36.81
N THR A 462 5.95 -37.54 35.80
CA THR A 462 4.49 -37.26 35.57
C THR A 462 4.10 -35.95 34.87
N SER A 463 3.05 -35.79 34.03
CA SER A 463 2.36 -36.52 32.92
C SER A 463 1.25 -35.57 32.35
N PRO A 464 0.55 -35.85 31.23
CA PRO A 464 0.58 -35.06 29.99
C PRO A 464 -0.58 -34.04 29.83
N SER A 465 -0.33 -32.95 29.08
CA SER A 465 -1.35 -32.04 28.55
C SER A 465 -1.29 -32.06 27.02
N THR A 466 -2.45 -32.18 26.41
CA THR A 466 -2.76 -32.41 24.99
C THR A 466 -2.17 -31.38 24.04
N ALA A 467 -1.36 -31.83 23.07
CA ALA A 467 -0.97 -31.06 21.89
C ALA A 467 -2.00 -31.24 20.76
N PRO A 468 -2.32 -30.19 19.97
CA PRO A 468 -3.10 -30.35 18.75
C PRO A 468 -2.29 -31.07 17.66
N ALA A 469 -3.00 -31.82 16.82
CA ALA A 469 -2.44 -32.73 15.83
C ALA A 469 -1.57 -32.02 14.76
N SER A 470 -0.41 -32.61 14.47
CA SER A 470 0.45 -32.26 13.34
C SER A 470 -0.23 -32.62 12.01
N PRO A 471 -0.15 -31.78 10.97
CA PRO A 471 -0.61 -32.13 9.64
C PRO A 471 0.34 -33.17 9.01
N ASP A 472 -0.24 -34.22 8.44
CA ASP A 472 0.47 -35.32 7.78
C ASP A 472 0.70 -34.91 6.31
N PHE A 473 1.96 -34.63 5.93
CA PHE A 473 2.34 -34.29 4.55
C PHE A 473 3.31 -35.33 3.99
N GLY A 474 2.84 -36.08 2.99
CA GLY A 474 3.67 -37.02 2.23
C GLY A 474 4.61 -36.33 1.24
N PRO A 475 5.68 -37.01 0.76
CA PRO A 475 6.75 -36.37 0.01
C PRO A 475 6.42 -36.32 -1.48
N SER A 476 5.92 -35.19 -1.97
CA SER A 476 6.01 -34.85 -3.40
C SER A 476 6.07 -33.34 -3.62
N THR A 477 7.26 -32.77 -3.54
CA THR A 477 7.54 -31.36 -3.88
C THR A 477 7.65 -31.20 -5.39
N SER A 478 6.94 -30.23 -5.99
CA SER A 478 7.06 -29.92 -7.42
C SER A 478 8.48 -29.43 -7.79
N PRO A 479 8.91 -29.53 -9.07
CA PRO A 479 10.19 -29.00 -9.53
C PRO A 479 10.38 -27.50 -9.25
N GLU A 480 9.30 -26.71 -9.36
CA GLU A 480 9.29 -25.25 -9.11
C GLU A 480 9.56 -24.92 -7.65
N ALA A 481 8.99 -25.69 -6.72
CA ALA A 481 9.21 -25.50 -5.28
C ALA A 481 10.67 -25.81 -4.87
N ARG A 482 11.32 -26.75 -5.57
CA ARG A 482 12.73 -27.05 -5.37
C ARG A 482 13.62 -25.92 -5.90
N ASP A 483 13.27 -25.35 -7.05
CA ASP A 483 14.02 -24.24 -7.65
C ASP A 483 13.92 -22.97 -6.79
N HIS A 484 12.74 -22.70 -6.20
CA HIS A 484 12.57 -21.62 -5.22
C HIS A 484 13.52 -21.76 -4.02
N ALA A 485 13.59 -22.95 -3.42
CA ALA A 485 14.45 -23.20 -2.27
C ALA A 485 15.96 -23.00 -2.59
N HIS A 486 16.37 -23.19 -3.85
CA HIS A 486 17.75 -22.95 -4.29
C HIS A 486 18.13 -21.47 -4.36
N HIS A 487 17.14 -20.57 -4.51
CA HIS A 487 17.33 -19.12 -4.61
C HIS A 487 17.03 -18.39 -3.30
N SER A 488 16.62 -19.11 -2.25
CA SER A 488 16.40 -18.59 -0.90
C SER A 488 17.71 -18.15 -0.21
N ASP A 489 17.66 -17.07 0.56
CA ASP A 489 18.77 -16.67 1.44
C ASP A 489 19.11 -17.74 2.49
N LEU A 490 18.14 -18.59 2.85
CA LEU A 490 18.34 -19.73 3.75
C LEU A 490 19.15 -20.86 3.10
N TRP A 491 19.30 -20.86 1.78
CA TRP A 491 20.11 -21.85 1.06
C TRP A 491 21.57 -21.85 1.50
N GLN A 492 22.08 -20.72 2.00
CA GLN A 492 23.45 -20.60 2.50
C GLN A 492 23.66 -21.28 3.87
N LEU A 493 22.59 -21.59 4.61
CA LEU A 493 22.70 -22.20 5.94
C LEU A 493 23.02 -23.70 5.87
N PRO A 494 23.81 -24.25 6.81
CA PRO A 494 24.02 -25.69 6.92
C PRO A 494 22.72 -26.43 7.29
N VAL A 495 22.53 -27.66 6.78
CA VAL A 495 21.36 -28.51 7.10
C VAL A 495 21.15 -28.66 8.61
N LYS A 496 22.22 -28.78 9.39
CA LYS A 496 22.15 -28.88 10.86
C LYS A 496 21.52 -27.64 11.50
N GLU A 497 21.80 -26.46 10.96
CA GLU A 497 21.25 -25.19 11.46
C GLU A 497 19.78 -25.03 11.06
N LEU A 498 19.43 -25.39 9.82
CA LEU A 498 18.03 -25.42 9.36
C LEU A 498 17.18 -26.35 10.24
N LYS A 499 17.66 -27.57 10.51
CA LYS A 499 16.99 -28.52 11.42
C LYS A 499 16.86 -27.96 12.84
N ALA A 500 17.92 -27.33 13.38
CA ALA A 500 17.88 -26.75 14.72
C ALA A 500 16.82 -25.64 14.85
N ARG A 501 16.68 -24.78 13.83
CA ARG A 501 15.67 -23.71 13.80
C ARG A 501 14.25 -24.30 13.74
N LEU A 502 14.01 -25.30 12.89
CA LEU A 502 12.71 -25.96 12.81
C LEU A 502 12.35 -26.74 14.08
N THR A 503 13.31 -27.44 14.71
CA THR A 503 13.08 -28.10 15.99
C THR A 503 12.76 -27.07 17.09
N ALA A 504 13.42 -25.91 17.09
CA ALA A 504 13.12 -24.83 18.04
C ALA A 504 11.71 -24.24 17.86
N LEU A 505 11.18 -24.29 16.64
CA LEU A 505 9.81 -23.92 16.30
C LEU A 505 8.79 -25.06 16.56
N GLY A 506 9.23 -26.20 17.10
CA GLY A 506 8.35 -27.32 17.43
C GLY A 506 7.98 -28.22 16.24
N THR A 507 8.67 -28.11 15.11
CA THR A 507 8.42 -28.92 13.91
C THR A 507 8.97 -30.34 14.07
N ASP A 508 8.18 -31.35 13.74
CA ASP A 508 8.62 -32.75 13.68
C ASP A 508 9.38 -33.01 12.37
N LEU A 509 10.66 -33.35 12.48
CA LEU A 509 11.56 -33.55 11.32
C LEU A 509 11.78 -35.02 10.98
N ARG A 510 10.99 -35.95 11.54
CA ARG A 510 11.08 -37.37 11.21
C ARG A 510 10.71 -37.60 9.74
N GLY A 511 11.67 -38.09 8.96
CA GLY A 511 11.49 -38.34 7.52
C GLY A 511 11.98 -37.22 6.60
N VAL A 512 12.25 -36.02 7.13
CA VAL A 512 12.76 -34.89 6.35
C VAL A 512 14.28 -35.00 6.18
N THR A 513 14.71 -35.42 4.99
CA THR A 513 16.13 -35.61 4.64
C THR A 513 16.66 -34.55 3.70
N GLU A 514 15.80 -33.92 2.89
CA GLU A 514 16.20 -32.98 1.85
C GLU A 514 16.38 -31.56 2.39
N LYS A 515 17.45 -30.88 1.93
CA LYS A 515 17.75 -29.50 2.36
C LYS A 515 16.69 -28.50 1.88
N THR A 516 16.18 -28.71 0.66
CA THR A 516 15.13 -27.88 0.06
C THR A 516 13.85 -27.92 0.90
N GLU A 517 13.47 -29.09 1.40
CA GLU A 517 12.30 -29.29 2.26
C GLU A 517 12.42 -28.57 3.61
N LEU A 518 13.61 -28.57 4.20
CA LEU A 518 13.88 -27.80 5.43
C LEU A 518 13.81 -26.28 5.21
N ILE A 519 14.22 -25.80 4.04
CA ILE A 519 14.17 -24.38 3.71
C ILE A 519 12.74 -23.93 3.51
N MET A 520 11.96 -24.67 2.72
CA MET A 520 10.54 -24.38 2.50
C MET A 520 9.75 -24.35 3.81
N LEU A 521 9.99 -25.32 4.71
CA LEU A 521 9.35 -25.33 6.02
C LEU A 521 9.71 -24.08 6.85
N LEU A 522 10.97 -23.63 6.82
CA LEU A 522 11.37 -22.42 7.54
C LEU A 522 10.76 -21.15 6.95
N GLU A 523 10.66 -21.07 5.63
CA GLU A 523 10.02 -19.94 4.96
C GLU A 523 8.53 -19.88 5.30
N GLU A 524 7.85 -21.02 5.41
CA GLU A 524 6.47 -21.09 5.86
C GLU A 524 6.29 -20.52 7.28
N TYR A 525 7.24 -20.77 8.19
CA TYR A 525 7.25 -20.16 9.53
C TYR A 525 7.68 -18.70 9.58
N LEU A 526 8.43 -18.18 8.59
CA LEU A 526 8.79 -16.76 8.52
C LEU A 526 7.67 -15.90 7.92
N VAL A 527 6.72 -16.55 7.24
CA VAL A 527 5.51 -15.92 6.67
C VAL A 527 4.38 -15.84 7.71
N LEU A 528 4.36 -16.73 8.71
CA LEU A 528 3.47 -16.72 9.88
C LEU A 528 4.00 -15.79 10.97
#